data_AF-A0A7Y5KPZ7-F1
#
_entry.id   AF-A0A7Y5KPZ7-F1
#
_cell.length_a   1.000
_cell.length_b   1.000
_cell.length_c   1.000
_cell.angle_alpha   90.00
_cell.angle_beta   90.00
_cell.angle_gamma   90.00
#
_symmetry.space_group_name_H-M   'P 1'
#
loop_
_entity.id
_entity.type
_entity.pdbx_description
1 polymer ?
#
loop_
_entity_poly.entity_id
_entity_poly.type
_entity_poly.pdbx_seq_one_letter_code
_entity_poly.pdbx_strand_id
1 'polypeptide(L)'
;MTAPSQIGTTERGSSVQGTDVGPGSPRPSDAHASGALSQAAQDARASRDPGSLGSGTLGSGRDGFLFDPYVGRAPPPPPKRDLSPAAIAAAILAVLPIGSFAAVFVGIRGLKQTKLGTLRGRGLAIASIVVGLLFTLGYGGAAFYAGKTYFDQTRSDEARQKRKWERKQREHDEEERARKQREAEREAKADPNGTASPNGGPPSASADPNKIPPQGTVPQQTIEAKIGVIPVVDLGVKETSLQQALAREVKAAQADKKEVVLMTTRGGCEPCAGFMASLPDSRMQEALANIRLVRADVEAFREDLEQLHVNTVTLAGFFLLTADGTPKDGINGGEWGADIAENIAPVINPFVRGRYTSRKNPFPPLPRGNGGNGTFL
;
A
#
# COMPACT_ATOMS: atom_id res chain seq x y z
N MET A 1 -24.85 -71.55 -23.68
CA MET A 1 -24.22 -71.06 -24.94
C MET A 1 -24.42 -69.55 -24.90
N THR A 2 -23.47 -68.68 -24.60
CA THR A 2 -22.05 -68.60 -24.96
C THR A 2 -21.31 -67.74 -23.90
N ALA A 3 -19.98 -67.86 -23.88
CA ALA A 3 -18.99 -67.55 -22.85
C ALA A 3 -18.79 -66.05 -22.43
N PRO A 4 -18.00 -65.79 -21.35
CA PRO A 4 -17.73 -64.47 -20.76
C PRO A 4 -16.38 -63.85 -21.21
N SER A 5 -16.22 -62.53 -21.05
CA SER A 5 -14.97 -61.75 -21.24
C SER A 5 -15.05 -60.45 -20.44
N GLN A 6 -14.00 -59.84 -19.87
CA GLN A 6 -12.67 -60.25 -19.44
C GLN A 6 -12.21 -59.15 -18.46
N ILE A 7 -11.39 -59.55 -17.50
CA ILE A 7 -10.76 -58.72 -16.47
C ILE A 7 -9.59 -57.96 -17.11
N GLY A 8 -9.47 -56.66 -16.85
CA GLY A 8 -8.34 -55.83 -17.28
C GLY A 8 -7.79 -55.01 -16.11
N THR A 9 -6.89 -55.61 -15.34
CA THR A 9 -5.99 -54.93 -14.40
C THR A 9 -4.85 -54.28 -15.17
N THR A 10 -4.57 -53.00 -14.93
CA THR A 10 -3.27 -52.42 -15.30
C THR A 10 -2.74 -51.58 -14.15
N GLU A 11 -1.81 -52.17 -13.40
CA GLU A 11 -0.83 -51.46 -12.60
C GLU A 11 0.08 -50.65 -13.52
N ARG A 12 0.40 -49.42 -13.11
CA ARG A 12 1.61 -48.74 -13.59
C ARG A 12 2.18 -47.90 -12.47
N GLY A 13 3.12 -48.49 -11.74
CA GLY A 13 4.04 -47.77 -10.88
C GLY A 13 4.98 -46.90 -11.72
N SER A 14 5.27 -45.70 -11.24
CA SER A 14 6.37 -44.88 -11.76
C SER A 14 7.18 -44.35 -10.59
N SER A 15 8.30 -45.03 -10.39
CA SER A 15 9.46 -44.62 -9.60
C SER A 15 10.19 -43.50 -10.34
N VAL A 16 10.48 -42.39 -9.66
CA VAL A 16 11.52 -41.41 -10.02
C VAL A 16 12.12 -40.93 -8.70
N GLN A 17 13.18 -41.59 -8.22
CA GLN A 17 14.56 -41.13 -8.27
C GLN A 17 14.78 -39.73 -7.70
N GLY A 18 15.32 -39.71 -6.48
CA GLY A 18 15.98 -38.57 -5.90
C GLY A 18 17.34 -38.32 -6.54
N THR A 19 17.71 -37.05 -6.60
CA THR A 19 19.09 -36.61 -6.80
C THR A 19 19.40 -35.60 -5.71
N ASP A 20 20.32 -36.05 -4.86
CA ASP A 20 21.06 -35.29 -3.87
C ASP A 20 22.27 -34.60 -4.54
N VAL A 21 22.90 -33.70 -3.79
CA VAL A 21 24.23 -33.07 -3.96
C VAL A 21 24.32 -31.75 -4.73
N GLY A 22 24.73 -30.70 -4.00
CA GLY A 22 25.44 -29.55 -4.57
C GLY A 22 25.55 -28.31 -3.65
N PRO A 23 26.70 -28.06 -2.99
CA PRO A 23 26.87 -26.99 -2.01
C PRO A 23 27.41 -25.68 -2.59
N GLY A 24 27.12 -24.57 -1.91
CA GLY A 24 28.04 -23.44 -1.77
C GLY A 24 28.03 -22.37 -2.87
N SER A 25 27.57 -21.17 -2.52
CA SER A 25 28.04 -19.90 -3.09
C SER A 25 27.56 -18.70 -2.24
N PRO A 26 28.24 -17.54 -2.31
CA PRO A 26 28.85 -16.92 -1.14
C PRO A 26 28.11 -15.69 -0.60
N ARG A 27 28.49 -15.30 0.63
CA ARG A 27 28.24 -13.98 1.23
C ARG A 27 28.75 -12.85 0.34
N PRO A 28 27.99 -11.76 0.15
CA PRO A 28 28.55 -10.48 -0.21
C PRO A 28 28.93 -9.71 1.07
N SER A 29 30.23 -9.44 1.18
CA SER A 29 30.81 -8.44 2.07
C SER A 29 30.51 -7.02 1.57
N ASP A 30 30.40 -6.13 2.54
CA ASP A 30 30.50 -4.66 2.53
C ASP A 30 31.06 -4.00 1.26
N ALA A 31 30.35 -2.99 0.76
CA ALA A 31 30.96 -1.85 0.08
C ALA A 31 30.10 -0.59 0.16
N HIS A 32 30.67 0.39 0.85
CA HIS A 32 30.38 1.82 0.84
C HIS A 32 29.94 2.40 -0.51
N ALA A 33 28.93 3.27 -0.50
CA ALA A 33 28.93 4.55 -1.24
C ALA A 33 27.57 5.25 -1.10
N SER A 34 27.56 6.43 -0.46
CA SER A 34 26.83 7.64 -0.93
C SER A 34 26.88 8.73 0.15
N GLY A 35 28.11 9.19 0.42
CA GLY A 35 28.36 10.52 0.97
C GLY A 35 28.90 11.38 -0.16
N ALA A 36 28.00 12.00 -0.95
CA ALA A 36 28.39 12.90 -2.03
C ALA A 36 27.30 13.95 -2.24
N LEU A 37 27.14 14.87 -1.28
CA LEU A 37 26.35 16.10 -1.44
C LEU A 37 26.68 17.18 -0.40
N SER A 38 27.95 17.31 0.00
CA SER A 38 28.38 18.32 1.00
C SER A 38 29.68 19.08 0.66
N GLN A 39 30.12 19.09 -0.60
CA GLN A 39 31.42 19.70 -0.97
C GLN A 39 31.33 20.88 -1.95
N ALA A 40 30.13 21.33 -2.32
CA ALA A 40 29.93 22.50 -3.19
C ALA A 40 29.62 23.81 -2.41
N ALA A 41 29.59 23.79 -1.08
CA ALA A 41 29.19 24.93 -0.24
C ALA A 41 30.34 25.56 0.57
N GLN A 42 31.58 25.08 0.45
CA GLN A 42 32.72 25.59 1.23
C GLN A 42 33.72 26.46 0.44
N ASP A 43 33.68 26.49 -0.89
CA ASP A 43 34.66 27.23 -1.71
C ASP A 43 34.31 28.70 -2.01
N ALA A 44 33.26 29.27 -1.40
CA ALA A 44 32.82 30.64 -1.67
C ALA A 44 33.25 31.69 -0.62
N ARG A 45 34.22 31.41 0.26
CA ARG A 45 34.59 32.31 1.38
C ARG A 45 36.05 32.76 1.47
N ALA A 46 36.88 32.53 0.46
CA ALA A 46 38.27 33.01 0.48
C ALA A 46 38.62 33.77 -0.81
N SER A 47 38.31 35.07 -0.86
CA SER A 47 39.10 36.05 -1.63
C SER A 47 38.58 37.48 -1.40
N ARG A 48 38.94 38.05 -0.25
CA ARG A 48 38.97 39.51 -0.06
C ARG A 48 40.32 39.86 0.54
N ASP A 49 41.26 40.21 -0.32
CA ASP A 49 42.45 40.96 0.07
C ASP A 49 42.41 42.34 -0.59
N PRO A 50 42.44 43.44 0.20
CA PRO A 50 42.67 44.77 -0.30
C PRO A 50 44.16 45.12 -0.14
N GLY A 51 44.79 45.57 -1.24
CA GLY A 51 45.99 46.39 -1.17
C GLY A 51 47.25 45.74 -1.77
N SER A 52 47.71 46.31 -2.88
CA SER A 52 49.13 46.36 -3.17
C SER A 52 49.43 47.59 -4.02
N LEU A 53 50.17 48.52 -3.41
CA LEU A 53 50.83 49.66 -4.01
C LEU A 53 52.09 49.17 -4.74
N GLY A 54 52.32 49.63 -5.96
CA GLY A 54 53.61 49.52 -6.65
C GLY A 54 53.62 50.53 -7.81
N SER A 55 54.17 51.72 -7.59
CA SER A 55 55.55 52.13 -7.92
C SER A 55 55.89 52.01 -9.41
N GLY A 56 56.25 53.16 -9.98
CA GLY A 56 56.37 53.36 -11.41
C GLY A 56 57.71 52.96 -12.01
N THR A 57 57.79 53.18 -13.32
CA THR A 57 59.06 53.37 -14.02
C THR A 57 58.86 54.36 -15.16
N LEU A 58 59.64 55.44 -15.07
CA LEU A 58 59.82 56.49 -16.07
C LEU A 58 60.64 55.99 -17.26
N GLY A 59 60.30 56.48 -18.45
CA GLY A 59 61.11 56.41 -19.67
C GLY A 59 60.36 57.15 -20.77
N SER A 60 60.49 58.48 -20.86
CA SER A 60 61.49 59.20 -21.66
C SER A 60 61.26 59.07 -23.17
N GLY A 61 60.87 60.20 -23.78
CA GLY A 61 61.21 60.47 -25.17
C GLY A 61 60.07 60.92 -26.09
N ARG A 62 59.99 62.25 -26.25
CA ARG A 62 59.74 62.97 -27.51
C ARG A 62 58.31 63.26 -28.01
N ASP A 63 58.20 64.57 -28.28
CA ASP A 63 57.47 65.27 -29.32
C ASP A 63 55.98 65.59 -29.07
N GLY A 64 55.79 66.87 -28.74
CA GLY A 64 54.51 67.50 -28.48
C GLY A 64 53.61 67.52 -29.71
N PHE A 65 52.55 66.73 -29.63
CA PHE A 65 51.28 67.05 -30.24
C PHE A 65 50.31 67.37 -29.11
N LEU A 66 49.68 68.56 -29.18
CA LEU A 66 48.53 68.90 -28.36
C LEU A 66 47.36 68.01 -28.82
N PHE A 67 47.39 66.76 -28.37
CA PHE A 67 46.39 65.76 -28.62
C PHE A 67 45.17 66.13 -27.79
N ASP A 68 44.16 66.73 -28.41
CA ASP A 68 42.84 66.84 -27.79
C ASP A 68 42.27 65.41 -27.65
N PRO A 69 42.21 64.85 -26.44
CA PRO A 69 41.86 63.45 -26.24
C PRO A 69 40.38 63.14 -26.52
N TYR A 70 39.59 64.15 -26.96
CA TYR A 70 38.16 64.02 -27.21
C TYR A 70 37.74 64.13 -28.68
N VAL A 71 38.64 64.51 -29.60
CA VAL A 71 38.30 64.65 -31.02
C VAL A 71 38.56 63.33 -31.75
N GLY A 72 37.49 62.54 -31.96
CA GLY A 72 37.53 61.32 -32.79
C GLY A 72 37.10 60.03 -32.08
N ARG A 73 36.79 60.06 -30.77
CA ARG A 73 36.14 58.93 -30.12
C ARG A 73 34.66 58.93 -30.47
N ALA A 74 34.27 58.09 -31.44
CA ALA A 74 32.88 57.68 -31.56
C ALA A 74 32.42 57.24 -30.16
N PRO A 75 31.24 57.71 -29.68
CA PRO A 75 30.75 57.31 -28.38
C PRO A 75 30.76 55.78 -28.32
N PRO A 76 31.27 55.19 -27.22
CA PRO A 76 31.35 53.74 -27.13
C PRO A 76 29.98 53.16 -27.44
N PRO A 77 29.90 52.11 -28.28
CA PRO A 77 28.62 51.50 -28.61
C PRO A 77 27.89 51.20 -27.29
N PRO A 78 26.60 51.53 -27.20
CA PRO A 78 25.86 51.38 -25.95
C PRO A 78 26.05 49.95 -25.43
N PRO A 79 26.32 49.79 -24.12
CA PRO A 79 26.60 48.48 -23.55
C PRO A 79 25.46 47.52 -23.91
N LYS A 80 25.82 46.36 -24.48
CA LYS A 80 24.85 45.31 -24.80
C LYS A 80 24.15 44.96 -23.51
N ARG A 81 22.81 45.12 -23.46
CA ARG A 81 22.03 44.79 -22.27
C ARG A 81 22.18 43.29 -22.00
N ASP A 82 22.63 42.96 -20.80
CA ASP A 82 22.74 41.59 -20.35
C ASP A 82 21.37 40.89 -20.43
N LEU A 83 21.38 39.65 -20.90
CA LEU A 83 20.20 38.81 -20.94
C LEU A 83 19.63 38.70 -19.52
N SER A 84 18.32 38.94 -19.37
CA SER A 84 17.73 38.90 -18.04
C SER A 84 17.85 37.47 -17.47
N PRO A 85 18.30 37.30 -16.21
CA PRO A 85 18.37 35.99 -15.57
C PRO A 85 17.02 35.24 -15.59
N ALA A 86 15.92 35.99 -15.60
CA ALA A 86 14.56 35.46 -15.72
C ALA A 86 14.30 34.76 -17.08
N ALA A 87 14.84 35.27 -18.18
CA ALA A 87 14.68 34.65 -19.50
C ALA A 87 15.45 33.32 -19.59
N ILE A 88 16.65 33.27 -18.98
CA ILE A 88 17.46 32.04 -18.91
C ILE A 88 16.77 31.00 -18.01
N ALA A 89 16.28 31.40 -16.84
CA ALA A 89 15.55 30.52 -15.94
C ALA A 89 14.27 29.97 -16.59
N ALA A 90 13.53 30.78 -17.35
CA ALA A 90 12.34 30.34 -18.08
C ALA A 90 12.68 29.30 -19.18
N ALA A 91 13.80 29.49 -19.88
CA ALA A 91 14.26 28.54 -20.90
C ALA A 91 14.67 27.19 -20.29
N ILE A 92 15.35 27.20 -19.15
CA ILE A 92 15.76 25.97 -18.44
C ILE A 92 14.53 25.25 -17.85
N LEU A 93 13.60 25.98 -17.24
CA LEU A 93 12.38 25.41 -16.65
C LEU A 93 11.47 24.77 -17.71
N ALA A 94 11.47 25.28 -18.95
CA ALA A 94 10.66 24.72 -20.04
C ALA A 94 11.06 23.28 -20.44
N VAL A 95 12.26 22.82 -20.08
CA VAL A 95 12.76 21.47 -20.43
C VAL A 95 12.35 20.42 -19.39
N LEU A 96 12.00 20.84 -18.17
CA LEU A 96 11.64 19.91 -17.08
C LEU A 96 10.14 19.55 -17.13
N PRO A 97 9.77 18.27 -16.89
CA PRO A 97 8.39 17.79 -17.03
C PRO A 97 7.39 18.49 -16.11
N ILE A 98 7.83 18.95 -14.93
CA ILE A 98 7.03 19.74 -13.98
C ILE A 98 7.10 21.25 -14.32
N GLY A 99 8.15 21.69 -15.01
CA GLY A 99 8.43 23.09 -15.32
C GLY A 99 7.64 23.65 -16.52
N SER A 100 7.06 22.78 -17.35
CA SER A 100 6.21 23.14 -18.50
C SER A 100 4.99 23.99 -18.10
N PHE A 101 4.30 23.64 -17.00
CA PHE A 101 3.20 24.44 -16.46
C PHE A 101 3.69 25.78 -15.88
N ALA A 102 4.80 25.77 -15.15
CA ALA A 102 5.38 26.98 -14.56
C ALA A 102 5.85 27.98 -15.63
N ALA A 103 6.39 27.49 -16.75
CA ALA A 103 6.84 28.32 -17.88
C ALA A 103 5.71 29.15 -18.50
N VAL A 104 4.48 28.63 -18.56
CA VAL A 104 3.30 29.36 -19.05
C VAL A 104 3.00 30.57 -18.15
N PHE A 105 2.97 30.37 -16.82
CA PHE A 105 2.70 31.46 -15.87
C PHE A 105 3.83 32.51 -15.86
N VAL A 106 5.09 32.07 -15.94
CA VAL A 106 6.25 32.96 -16.04
C VAL A 106 6.23 33.76 -17.35
N GLY A 107 5.88 33.13 -18.48
CA GLY A 107 5.71 33.80 -19.77
C GLY A 107 4.62 34.87 -19.77
N ILE A 108 3.46 34.58 -19.15
CA ILE A 108 2.37 35.56 -19.00
C ILE A 108 2.80 36.76 -18.15
N ARG A 109 3.57 36.55 -17.08
CA ARG A 109 4.12 37.66 -16.28
C ARG A 109 5.17 38.48 -17.05
N GLY A 110 6.03 37.82 -17.83
CA GLY A 110 6.99 38.50 -18.71
C GLY A 110 6.30 39.40 -19.75
N LEU A 111 5.22 38.91 -20.37
CA LEU A 111 4.40 39.71 -21.31
C LEU A 111 3.84 40.97 -20.66
N LYS A 112 3.40 40.93 -19.40
CA LYS A 112 2.89 42.11 -18.68
C LYS A 112 3.99 43.15 -18.42
N GLN A 113 5.23 42.74 -18.14
CA GLN A 113 6.36 43.65 -17.92
C GLN A 113 6.89 44.28 -19.22
N THR A 114 6.72 43.62 -20.36
CA THR A 114 7.19 44.11 -21.67
C THR A 114 6.26 45.14 -22.35
N LYS A 115 5.13 45.52 -21.73
CA LYS A 115 4.23 46.55 -22.27
C LYS A 115 4.89 47.93 -22.51
N LEU A 116 6.09 48.16 -21.98
CA LEU A 116 6.87 49.40 -22.11
C LEU A 116 8.21 49.22 -22.88
N GLY A 117 8.47 48.06 -23.48
CA GLY A 117 9.79 47.69 -24.01
C GLY A 117 9.83 47.24 -25.48
N THR A 118 11.01 47.41 -26.09
CA THR A 118 11.39 47.15 -27.49
C THR A 118 10.87 45.82 -28.09
N LEU A 119 10.45 45.87 -29.37
CA LEU A 119 9.89 44.77 -30.21
C LEU A 119 10.59 43.40 -30.08
N ARG A 120 11.91 43.36 -29.83
CA ARG A 120 12.68 42.10 -29.69
C ARG A 120 12.29 41.25 -28.48
N GLY A 121 11.85 41.84 -27.36
CA GLY A 121 11.47 41.08 -26.16
C GLY A 121 10.14 40.32 -26.31
N ARG A 122 9.25 40.82 -27.17
CA ARG A 122 7.91 40.26 -27.36
C ARG A 122 7.94 38.96 -28.18
N GLY A 123 8.83 38.86 -29.16
CA GLY A 123 9.00 37.65 -29.97
C GLY A 123 9.47 36.46 -29.13
N LEU A 124 10.41 36.67 -28.21
CA LEU A 124 10.95 35.61 -27.35
C LEU A 124 9.91 35.10 -26.34
N ALA A 125 9.06 35.99 -25.82
CA ALA A 125 7.97 35.61 -24.92
C ALA A 125 6.86 34.81 -25.64
N ILE A 126 6.55 35.14 -26.90
CA ILE A 126 5.59 34.35 -27.69
C ILE A 126 6.17 32.96 -27.99
N ALA A 127 7.45 32.89 -28.36
CA ALA A 127 8.13 31.62 -28.64
C ALA A 127 8.10 30.68 -27.43
N SER A 128 8.36 31.17 -26.21
CA SER A 128 8.34 30.32 -25.01
C SER A 128 6.95 29.79 -24.66
N ILE A 129 5.88 30.56 -24.90
CA ILE A 129 4.50 30.10 -24.70
C ILE A 129 4.14 28.99 -25.69
N VAL A 130 4.47 29.17 -26.98
CA VAL A 130 4.19 28.15 -28.02
C VAL A 130 4.94 26.85 -27.71
N VAL A 131 6.22 26.94 -27.36
CA VAL A 131 7.02 25.75 -26.98
C VAL A 131 6.44 25.07 -25.73
N GLY A 132 6.08 25.84 -24.69
CA GLY A 132 5.47 25.29 -23.48
C GLY A 132 4.15 24.56 -23.74
N LEU A 133 3.29 25.11 -24.60
CA LEU A 133 2.02 24.48 -24.97
C LEU A 133 2.22 23.17 -25.75
N LEU A 134 3.16 23.15 -26.71
CA LEU A 134 3.48 21.92 -27.48
C LEU A 134 4.01 20.81 -26.57
N PHE A 135 4.91 21.12 -25.64
CA PHE A 135 5.40 20.15 -24.67
C PHE A 135 4.30 19.67 -23.72
N THR A 136 3.41 20.56 -23.26
CA THR A 136 2.29 20.18 -22.38
C THR A 136 1.34 19.22 -23.09
N LEU A 137 1.01 19.48 -24.37
CA LEU A 137 0.19 18.57 -25.17
C LEU A 137 0.90 17.23 -25.43
N GLY A 138 2.20 17.26 -25.72
CA GLY A 138 3.00 16.05 -25.93
C GLY A 138 3.07 15.15 -24.68
N TYR A 139 3.41 15.73 -23.53
CA TYR A 139 3.44 15.00 -22.26
C TYR A 139 2.05 14.53 -21.83
N GLY A 140 1.02 15.37 -21.99
CA GLY A 140 -0.36 15.00 -21.70
C GLY A 140 -0.84 13.83 -22.55
N GLY A 141 -0.54 13.85 -23.87
CA GLY A 141 -0.86 12.75 -24.78
C GLY A 141 -0.12 11.46 -24.43
N ALA A 142 1.17 11.54 -24.12
CA ALA A 142 1.96 10.38 -23.71
C ALA A 142 1.47 9.77 -22.39
N ALA A 143 1.16 10.60 -21.39
CA ALA A 143 0.61 10.14 -20.11
C ALA A 143 -0.77 9.49 -20.28
N PHE A 144 -1.63 10.07 -21.12
CA PHE A 144 -2.94 9.50 -21.44
C PHE A 144 -2.80 8.14 -22.15
N TYR A 145 -1.89 8.03 -23.13
CA TYR A 145 -1.62 6.78 -23.82
C TYR A 145 -1.08 5.69 -22.88
N ALA A 146 -0.09 6.03 -22.05
CA ALA A 146 0.47 5.13 -21.05
C ALA A 146 -0.59 4.66 -20.03
N GLY A 147 -1.43 5.60 -19.56
CA GLY A 147 -2.55 5.30 -18.67
C GLY A 147 -3.56 4.34 -19.31
N LYS A 148 -3.92 4.55 -20.59
CA LYS A 148 -4.80 3.63 -21.34
C LYS A 148 -4.19 2.23 -21.44
N THR A 149 -2.92 2.12 -21.82
CA THR A 149 -2.25 0.81 -21.94
C THR A 149 -2.16 0.07 -20.60
N TYR A 150 -1.90 0.81 -19.50
CA TYR A 150 -1.87 0.24 -18.16
C TYR A 150 -3.25 -0.28 -17.76
N PHE A 151 -4.31 0.49 -18.03
CA PHE A 151 -5.68 0.11 -17.69
C PHE A 151 -6.23 -1.06 -18.54
N ASP A 152 -5.85 -1.13 -19.81
CA ASP A 152 -6.20 -2.28 -20.66
C ASP A 152 -5.47 -3.55 -20.19
N GLN A 153 -4.23 -3.42 -19.71
CA GLN A 153 -3.46 -4.53 -19.15
C GLN A 153 -4.09 -5.06 -17.85
N THR A 154 -4.47 -4.18 -16.91
CA THR A 154 -5.11 -4.61 -15.65
C THR A 154 -6.45 -5.31 -15.88
N ARG A 155 -7.28 -4.83 -16.81
CA ARG A 155 -8.52 -5.52 -17.20
C ARG A 155 -8.26 -6.92 -17.76
N SER A 156 -7.18 -7.10 -18.51
CA SER A 156 -6.83 -8.41 -19.07
C SER A 156 -6.41 -9.41 -18.00
N ASP A 157 -5.72 -8.95 -16.95
CA ASP A 157 -5.29 -9.78 -15.84
C ASP A 157 -6.46 -10.17 -14.93
N GLU A 158 -7.39 -9.26 -14.66
CA GLU A 158 -8.65 -9.56 -13.97
C GLU A 158 -9.45 -10.64 -14.71
N ALA A 159 -9.55 -10.54 -16.05
CA ALA A 159 -10.24 -11.55 -16.86
C ALA A 159 -9.55 -12.92 -16.80
N ARG A 160 -8.21 -12.97 -16.74
CA ARG A 160 -7.45 -14.22 -16.57
C ARG A 160 -7.66 -14.83 -15.19
N GLN A 161 -7.64 -14.01 -14.14
CA GLN A 161 -7.91 -14.48 -12.78
C GLN A 161 -9.34 -15.01 -12.64
N LYS A 162 -10.33 -14.29 -13.19
CA LYS A 162 -11.72 -14.73 -13.19
C LYS A 162 -11.90 -16.09 -13.89
N ARG A 163 -11.29 -16.29 -15.06
CA ARG A 163 -11.32 -17.58 -15.77
C ARG A 163 -10.65 -18.71 -14.98
N LYS A 164 -9.55 -18.43 -14.27
CA LYS A 164 -8.90 -19.42 -13.40
C LYS A 164 -9.81 -19.80 -12.23
N TRP A 165 -10.48 -18.83 -11.62
CA TRP A 165 -11.39 -19.07 -10.51
C TRP A 165 -12.65 -19.85 -10.94
N GLU A 166 -13.26 -19.46 -12.07
CA GLU A 166 -14.40 -20.19 -12.64
C GLU A 166 -14.06 -21.65 -13.00
N ARG A 167 -12.82 -21.94 -13.42
CA ARG A 167 -12.36 -23.32 -13.67
C ARG A 167 -12.29 -24.11 -12.36
N LYS A 168 -11.67 -23.55 -11.33
CA LYS A 168 -11.57 -24.19 -10.02
C LYS A 168 -12.95 -24.45 -9.40
N GLN A 169 -13.89 -23.52 -9.59
CA GLN A 169 -15.24 -23.68 -9.07
C GLN A 169 -15.98 -24.83 -9.76
N ARG A 170 -15.84 -24.96 -11.09
CA ARG A 170 -16.40 -26.12 -11.81
C ARG A 170 -15.77 -27.44 -11.39
N GLU A 171 -14.45 -27.48 -11.20
CA GLU A 171 -13.74 -28.66 -10.71
C GLU A 171 -14.26 -29.08 -9.33
N HIS A 172 -14.44 -28.13 -8.41
CA HIS A 172 -15.01 -28.38 -7.08
C HIS A 172 -16.47 -28.87 -7.14
N ASP A 173 -17.31 -28.25 -7.98
CA ASP A 173 -18.71 -28.68 -8.16
C ASP A 173 -18.80 -30.09 -8.75
N GLU A 174 -17.90 -30.45 -9.67
CA GLU A 174 -17.80 -31.80 -10.24
C GLU A 174 -17.35 -32.83 -9.19
N GLU A 175 -16.34 -32.49 -8.37
CA GLU A 175 -15.89 -33.33 -7.25
C GLU A 175 -17.01 -33.54 -6.20
N GLU A 176 -17.77 -32.50 -5.87
CA GLU A 176 -18.87 -32.60 -4.92
C GLU A 176 -20.01 -33.48 -5.47
N ARG A 177 -20.33 -33.35 -6.77
CA ARG A 177 -21.30 -34.25 -7.43
C ARG A 177 -20.82 -35.69 -7.45
N ALA A 178 -19.53 -35.91 -7.74
CA ALA A 178 -18.93 -37.24 -7.70
C ALA A 178 -18.95 -37.83 -6.28
N ARG A 179 -18.70 -37.03 -5.24
CA ARG A 179 -18.81 -37.44 -3.84
C ARG A 179 -20.24 -37.85 -3.48
N LYS A 180 -21.22 -37.01 -3.82
CA LYS A 180 -22.65 -37.29 -3.59
C LYS A 180 -23.12 -38.56 -4.32
N GLN A 181 -22.66 -38.81 -5.54
CA GLN A 181 -22.95 -40.05 -6.26
C GLN A 181 -22.35 -41.28 -5.58
N ARG A 182 -21.11 -41.19 -5.08
CA ARG A 182 -20.47 -42.27 -4.32
C ARG A 182 -21.18 -42.55 -2.99
N GLU A 183 -21.65 -41.51 -2.31
CA GLU A 183 -22.45 -41.64 -1.08
C GLU A 183 -23.79 -42.33 -1.39
N ALA A 184 -24.52 -41.87 -2.40
CA ALA A 184 -25.77 -42.50 -2.82
C ALA A 184 -25.58 -43.98 -3.26
N GLU A 185 -24.48 -44.30 -3.94
CA GLU A 185 -24.16 -45.68 -4.30
C GLU A 185 -23.83 -46.54 -3.06
N ARG A 186 -23.16 -45.97 -2.06
CA ARG A 186 -22.90 -46.65 -0.77
C ARG A 186 -24.18 -46.89 0.00
N GLU A 187 -25.09 -45.92 0.05
CA GLU A 187 -26.41 -46.06 0.68
C GLU A 187 -27.25 -47.11 -0.03
N ALA A 188 -27.26 -47.13 -1.37
CA ALA A 188 -27.97 -48.14 -2.15
C ALA A 188 -27.44 -49.57 -1.94
N LYS A 189 -26.18 -49.72 -1.51
CA LYS A 189 -25.55 -51.01 -1.18
C LYS A 189 -25.64 -51.38 0.31
N ALA A 190 -26.07 -50.46 1.18
CA ALA A 190 -26.23 -50.76 2.59
C ALA A 190 -27.47 -51.64 2.79
N ASP A 191 -27.30 -52.80 3.44
CA ASP A 191 -28.34 -53.81 3.62
C ASP A 191 -29.62 -53.22 4.27
N PRO A 192 -30.82 -53.51 3.72
CA PRO A 192 -32.09 -52.93 4.18
C PRO A 192 -32.58 -53.41 5.56
N ASN A 193 -31.80 -54.20 6.30
CA ASN A 193 -32.22 -54.80 7.58
C ASN A 193 -31.79 -54.02 8.84
N GLY A 194 -31.31 -52.78 8.69
CA GLY A 194 -31.02 -51.90 9.82
C GLY A 194 -32.30 -51.32 10.45
N THR A 195 -32.88 -52.02 11.42
CA THR A 195 -34.03 -51.60 12.23
C THR A 195 -33.85 -50.19 12.79
N ALA A 196 -34.57 -49.22 12.23
CA ALA A 196 -34.60 -47.84 12.69
C ALA A 196 -35.37 -47.71 14.02
N SER A 197 -34.72 -47.16 15.04
CA SER A 197 -35.33 -46.83 16.33
C SER A 197 -35.99 -45.44 16.27
N PRO A 198 -37.29 -45.29 16.57
CA PRO A 198 -38.00 -44.03 16.50
C PRO A 198 -37.96 -43.32 17.86
N ASN A 199 -37.12 -42.30 18.02
CA ASN A 199 -37.25 -41.34 19.11
C ASN A 199 -36.78 -39.95 18.64
N GLY A 200 -37.67 -39.27 17.91
CA GLY A 200 -37.48 -37.89 17.44
C GLY A 200 -38.35 -36.92 18.22
N GLY A 201 -37.83 -36.43 19.35
CA GLY A 201 -38.36 -35.21 19.97
C GLY A 201 -37.76 -33.98 19.27
N PRO A 202 -38.53 -32.89 19.06
CA PRO A 202 -38.02 -31.68 18.43
C PRO A 202 -36.90 -31.08 19.30
N PRO A 203 -35.67 -30.88 18.77
CA PRO A 203 -34.61 -30.26 19.53
C PRO A 203 -34.94 -28.79 19.73
N SER A 204 -35.38 -28.45 20.94
CA SER A 204 -35.41 -27.08 21.42
C SER A 204 -33.98 -26.57 21.47
N ALA A 205 -33.57 -25.83 20.44
CA ALA A 205 -32.25 -25.25 20.29
C ALA A 205 -32.04 -24.12 21.31
N SER A 206 -31.72 -24.49 22.55
CA SER A 206 -31.05 -23.59 23.47
C SER A 206 -29.65 -23.34 22.90
N ALA A 207 -29.48 -22.18 22.26
CA ALA A 207 -28.19 -21.73 21.76
C ALA A 207 -27.20 -21.71 22.93
N ASP A 208 -26.17 -22.55 22.84
CA ASP A 208 -25.05 -22.55 23.78
C ASP A 208 -24.42 -21.15 23.73
N PRO A 209 -24.43 -20.38 24.84
CA PRO A 209 -23.91 -19.02 24.87
C PRO A 209 -22.41 -18.94 24.54
N ASN A 210 -21.70 -20.07 24.52
CA ASN A 210 -20.29 -20.12 24.14
C ASN A 210 -20.03 -20.41 22.66
N LYS A 211 -21.08 -20.65 21.85
CA LYS A 211 -20.91 -20.97 20.44
C LYS A 211 -20.82 -19.70 19.61
N ILE A 212 -19.67 -19.48 18.99
CA ILE A 212 -19.46 -18.40 18.01
C ILE A 212 -20.49 -18.57 16.89
N PRO A 213 -21.22 -17.51 16.50
CA PRO A 213 -22.18 -17.58 15.43
C PRO A 213 -21.51 -18.11 14.16
N PRO A 214 -22.26 -18.87 13.33
CA PRO A 214 -21.75 -19.30 12.04
C PRO A 214 -21.21 -18.10 11.26
N GLN A 215 -20.13 -18.34 10.52
CA GLN A 215 -19.43 -17.35 9.71
C GLN A 215 -20.45 -16.52 8.91
N GLY A 216 -20.42 -15.20 9.10
CA GLY A 216 -21.23 -14.26 8.33
C GLY A 216 -22.58 -13.86 8.93
N THR A 217 -22.94 -14.29 10.14
CA THR A 217 -24.04 -13.67 10.88
C THR A 217 -23.51 -12.71 11.94
N VAL A 218 -23.91 -11.43 11.85
CA VAL A 218 -23.62 -10.41 12.87
C VAL A 218 -24.58 -10.61 14.05
N PRO A 219 -24.08 -10.72 15.29
CA PRO A 219 -24.96 -10.96 16.42
C PRO A 219 -25.79 -9.70 16.74
N GLN A 220 -26.96 -9.89 17.36
CA GLN A 220 -27.81 -8.77 17.78
C GLN A 220 -27.24 -8.03 18.99
N GLN A 221 -26.57 -8.76 19.88
CA GLN A 221 -25.88 -8.22 21.04
C GLN A 221 -24.42 -8.64 20.98
N THR A 222 -23.53 -7.86 21.59
CA THR A 222 -22.13 -8.25 21.70
C THR A 222 -22.01 -9.54 22.50
N ILE A 223 -21.29 -10.51 21.96
CA ILE A 223 -21.08 -11.83 22.57
C ILE A 223 -19.59 -12.10 22.67
N GLU A 224 -19.20 -12.81 23.72
CA GLU A 224 -17.83 -13.27 23.93
C GLU A 224 -17.80 -14.80 23.95
N ALA A 225 -16.85 -15.38 23.23
CA ALA A 225 -16.54 -16.80 23.25
C ALA A 225 -15.03 -16.99 23.46
N LYS A 226 -14.63 -18.21 23.80
CA LYS A 226 -13.22 -18.59 23.94
C LYS A 226 -12.86 -19.70 22.95
N ILE A 227 -11.79 -19.49 22.19
CA ILE A 227 -11.17 -20.54 21.38
C ILE A 227 -9.79 -20.83 21.98
N GLY A 228 -9.72 -21.88 22.79
CA GLY A 228 -8.54 -22.17 23.61
C GLY A 228 -8.28 -21.01 24.60
N VAL A 229 -7.10 -20.39 24.52
CA VAL A 229 -6.70 -19.26 25.38
C VAL A 229 -7.13 -17.88 24.84
N ILE A 230 -7.68 -17.84 23.63
CA ILE A 230 -7.99 -16.61 22.91
C ILE A 230 -9.47 -16.23 23.17
N PRO A 231 -9.75 -15.13 23.89
CA PRO A 231 -11.09 -14.56 23.94
C PRO A 231 -11.39 -13.86 22.60
N VAL A 232 -12.54 -14.24 22.02
CA VAL A 232 -13.07 -13.71 20.77
C VAL A 232 -14.38 -13.01 21.08
N VAL A 233 -14.48 -11.73 20.73
CA VAL A 233 -15.67 -10.90 20.96
C VAL A 233 -16.26 -10.54 19.62
N ASP A 234 -17.51 -10.91 19.36
CA ASP A 234 -18.26 -10.47 18.18
C ASP A 234 -19.14 -9.29 18.57
N LEU A 235 -18.86 -8.11 18.02
CA LEU A 235 -19.66 -6.91 18.32
C LEU A 235 -21.04 -7.01 17.69
N GLY A 236 -22.07 -6.73 18.49
CA GLY A 236 -23.46 -6.82 18.06
C GLY A 236 -23.99 -5.52 17.48
N VAL A 237 -24.95 -5.61 16.57
CA VAL A 237 -25.54 -4.42 15.89
C VAL A 237 -26.28 -3.45 16.81
N LYS A 238 -26.58 -3.84 18.06
CA LYS A 238 -27.19 -2.96 19.07
C LYS A 238 -26.20 -2.07 19.81
N GLU A 239 -24.91 -2.17 19.51
CA GLU A 239 -23.92 -1.20 19.98
C GLU A 239 -24.23 0.18 19.41
N THR A 240 -24.37 1.18 20.27
CA THR A 240 -24.71 2.55 19.85
C THR A 240 -23.55 3.30 19.21
N SER A 241 -22.32 2.82 19.43
CA SER A 241 -21.09 3.39 18.88
C SER A 241 -19.99 2.34 18.91
N LEU A 242 -19.35 2.09 17.77
CA LEU A 242 -18.19 1.21 17.69
C LEU A 242 -17.05 1.68 18.59
N GLN A 243 -16.74 2.99 18.59
CA GLN A 243 -15.64 3.53 19.41
C GLN A 243 -15.86 3.26 20.90
N GLN A 244 -17.09 3.44 21.40
CA GLN A 244 -17.41 3.13 22.80
C GLN A 244 -17.30 1.62 23.08
N ALA A 245 -17.76 0.77 22.15
CA ALA A 245 -17.61 -0.67 22.28
C ALA A 245 -16.14 -1.09 22.35
N LEU A 246 -15.31 -0.60 21.43
CA LEU A 246 -13.87 -0.86 21.42
C LEU A 246 -13.17 -0.37 22.69
N ALA A 247 -13.50 0.82 23.19
CA ALA A 247 -12.94 1.34 24.43
C ALA A 247 -13.30 0.47 25.65
N ARG A 248 -14.52 -0.09 25.70
CA ARG A 248 -14.91 -1.06 26.74
C ARG A 248 -14.11 -2.36 26.63
N GLU A 249 -13.94 -2.90 25.43
CA GLU A 249 -13.14 -4.11 25.21
C GLU A 249 -11.66 -3.91 25.55
N VAL A 250 -11.09 -2.74 25.24
CA VAL A 250 -9.73 -2.36 25.64
C VAL A 250 -9.60 -2.32 27.17
N LYS A 251 -10.57 -1.70 27.86
CA LYS A 251 -10.58 -1.67 29.33
C LYS A 251 -10.69 -3.07 29.93
N ALA A 252 -11.51 -3.95 29.35
CA ALA A 252 -11.63 -5.34 29.78
C ALA A 252 -10.31 -6.11 29.57
N ALA A 253 -9.70 -5.97 28.38
CA ALA A 253 -8.41 -6.61 28.08
C ALA A 253 -7.28 -6.14 29.02
N GLN A 254 -7.25 -4.85 29.37
CA GLN A 254 -6.26 -4.31 30.32
C GLN A 254 -6.36 -4.95 31.70
N ALA A 255 -7.56 -5.24 32.19
CA ALA A 255 -7.75 -5.93 33.46
C ALA A 255 -7.11 -7.34 33.46
N ASP A 256 -7.12 -7.99 32.29
CA ASP A 256 -6.50 -9.30 32.06
C ASP A 256 -5.05 -9.24 31.55
N LYS A 257 -4.44 -8.04 31.49
CA LYS A 257 -3.11 -7.79 30.92
C LYS A 257 -2.98 -8.25 29.45
N LYS A 258 -4.05 -8.10 28.68
CA LYS A 258 -4.13 -8.40 27.25
C LYS A 258 -4.17 -7.12 26.42
N GLU A 259 -3.72 -7.22 25.17
CA GLU A 259 -3.95 -6.19 24.15
C GLU A 259 -5.19 -6.52 23.32
N VAL A 260 -5.77 -5.51 22.66
CA VAL A 260 -6.91 -5.71 21.76
C VAL A 260 -6.47 -5.62 20.32
N VAL A 261 -6.87 -6.63 19.54
CA VAL A 261 -6.80 -6.61 18.08
C VAL A 261 -8.22 -6.59 17.54
N LEU A 262 -8.55 -5.53 16.80
CA LEU A 262 -9.77 -5.45 16.00
C LEU A 262 -9.57 -6.20 14.68
N MET A 263 -10.45 -7.15 14.40
CA MET A 263 -10.56 -7.85 13.13
C MET A 263 -11.81 -7.35 12.38
N THR A 264 -11.64 -6.84 11.17
CA THR A 264 -12.77 -6.51 10.29
C THR A 264 -13.25 -7.75 9.54
N THR A 265 -14.56 -7.93 9.47
CA THR A 265 -15.20 -9.12 8.87
C THR A 265 -16.39 -8.74 7.99
N ARG A 266 -16.92 -9.70 7.24
CA ARG A 266 -18.17 -9.59 6.48
C ARG A 266 -18.82 -10.96 6.31
N GLY A 267 -20.13 -10.99 6.09
CA GLY A 267 -20.83 -12.12 5.47
C GLY A 267 -20.10 -12.72 4.27
N GLY A 268 -19.85 -14.04 4.29
CA GLY A 268 -19.21 -14.75 3.17
C GLY A 268 -17.72 -14.42 2.95
N CYS A 269 -17.04 -13.81 3.93
CA CYS A 269 -15.61 -13.54 3.85
C CYS A 269 -14.77 -14.82 4.02
N GLU A 270 -14.33 -15.41 2.92
CA GLU A 270 -13.50 -16.64 2.92
C GLU A 270 -12.18 -16.49 3.72
N PRO A 271 -11.40 -15.41 3.58
CA PRO A 271 -10.19 -15.22 4.41
C PRO A 271 -10.50 -15.09 5.90
N CYS A 272 -11.63 -14.47 6.25
CA CYS A 272 -12.09 -14.38 7.64
C CYS A 272 -12.41 -15.79 8.18
N ALA A 273 -13.02 -16.65 7.36
CA ALA A 273 -13.32 -18.02 7.73
C ALA A 273 -12.05 -18.86 7.92
N GLY A 274 -11.08 -18.75 7.01
CA GLY A 274 -9.78 -19.44 7.12
C GLY A 274 -8.99 -19.03 8.38
N PHE A 275 -8.96 -17.73 8.69
CA PHE A 275 -8.34 -17.24 9.93
C PHE A 275 -9.01 -17.83 11.17
N MET A 276 -10.34 -17.78 11.25
CA MET A 276 -11.09 -18.32 12.40
C MET A 276 -10.94 -19.84 12.54
N ALA A 277 -10.93 -20.58 11.43
CA ALA A 277 -10.69 -22.02 11.43
C ALA A 277 -9.27 -22.39 11.88
N SER A 278 -8.32 -21.47 11.71
CA SER A 278 -6.93 -21.65 12.14
C SER A 278 -6.72 -21.35 13.64
N LEU A 279 -7.63 -20.64 14.30
CA LEU A 279 -7.46 -20.23 15.70
C LEU A 279 -7.19 -21.39 16.68
N PRO A 280 -7.81 -22.59 16.58
CA PRO A 280 -7.51 -23.71 17.48
C PRO A 280 -6.07 -24.26 17.36
N ASP A 281 -5.34 -23.97 16.28
CA ASP A 281 -3.98 -24.45 16.08
C ASP A 281 -3.02 -23.90 17.14
N SER A 282 -2.12 -24.75 17.65
CA SER A 282 -1.18 -24.38 18.73
C SER A 282 -0.32 -23.17 18.40
N ARG A 283 0.05 -22.96 17.13
CA ARG A 283 0.85 -21.79 16.71
C ARG A 283 0.03 -20.50 16.80
N MET A 284 -1.26 -20.55 16.48
CA MET A 284 -2.16 -19.42 16.63
C MET A 284 -2.43 -19.12 18.10
N GLN A 285 -2.62 -20.17 18.92
CA GLN A 285 -2.76 -20.04 20.37
C GLN A 285 -1.55 -19.36 21.02
N GLU A 286 -0.33 -19.72 20.60
CA GLU A 286 0.90 -19.06 21.07
C GLU A 286 1.01 -17.61 20.56
N ALA A 287 0.76 -17.38 19.27
CA ALA A 287 0.86 -16.08 18.64
C ALA A 287 -0.10 -15.04 19.25
N LEU A 288 -1.29 -15.48 19.67
CA LEU A 288 -2.37 -14.64 20.19
C LEU A 288 -2.62 -14.80 21.70
N ALA A 289 -1.71 -15.44 22.45
CA ALA A 289 -1.91 -15.75 23.87
C ALA A 289 -2.30 -14.54 24.74
N ASN A 290 -1.73 -13.37 24.44
CA ASN A 290 -1.97 -12.10 25.15
C ASN A 290 -2.94 -11.17 24.42
N ILE A 291 -3.73 -11.69 23.48
CA ILE A 291 -4.63 -10.91 22.65
C ILE A 291 -6.08 -11.22 22.99
N ARG A 292 -6.89 -10.16 23.06
CA ARG A 292 -8.35 -10.21 22.96
C ARG A 292 -8.72 -9.81 21.54
N LEU A 293 -9.30 -10.76 20.80
CA LEU A 293 -9.67 -10.57 19.41
C LEU A 293 -11.10 -10.04 19.34
N VAL A 294 -11.29 -8.81 18.88
CA VAL A 294 -12.61 -8.19 18.70
C VAL A 294 -12.96 -8.20 17.22
N ARG A 295 -14.09 -8.74 16.84
CA ARG A 295 -14.58 -8.81 15.47
C ARG A 295 -15.68 -7.77 15.26
N ALA A 296 -15.52 -6.96 14.21
CA ALA A 296 -16.53 -6.03 13.76
C ALA A 296 -16.91 -6.34 12.30
N ASP A 297 -18.20 -6.38 12.03
CA ASP A 297 -18.70 -6.52 10.66
C ASP A 297 -18.68 -5.17 9.93
N VAL A 298 -18.06 -5.12 8.76
CA VAL A 298 -17.88 -3.86 8.01
C VAL A 298 -19.16 -3.34 7.36
N GLU A 299 -20.19 -4.17 7.23
CA GLU A 299 -21.50 -3.74 6.73
C GLU A 299 -22.32 -3.15 7.88
N ALA A 300 -22.24 -3.73 9.08
CA ALA A 300 -22.92 -3.22 10.26
C ALA A 300 -22.32 -1.92 10.82
N PHE A 301 -20.99 -1.74 10.70
CA PHE A 301 -20.26 -0.63 11.32
C PHE A 301 -19.50 0.24 10.32
N ARG A 302 -19.99 0.38 9.08
CA ARG A 302 -19.23 1.06 8.01
C ARG A 302 -18.86 2.49 8.38
N GLU A 303 -19.83 3.33 8.74
CA GLU A 303 -19.57 4.75 8.99
C GLU A 303 -18.60 4.94 10.16
N ASP A 304 -18.76 4.15 11.23
CA ASP A 304 -17.89 4.21 12.40
C ASP A 304 -16.45 3.76 12.10
N LEU A 305 -16.28 2.70 11.29
CA LEU A 305 -14.96 2.24 10.87
C LEU A 305 -14.24 3.29 10.00
N GLU A 306 -14.97 3.97 9.12
CA GLU A 306 -14.44 5.07 8.31
C GLU A 306 -14.01 6.26 9.18
N GLN A 307 -14.81 6.62 10.20
CA GLN A 307 -14.45 7.65 11.18
C GLN A 307 -13.21 7.29 12.00
N LEU A 308 -13.02 6.01 12.32
CA LEU A 308 -11.82 5.49 12.98
C LEU A 308 -10.63 5.32 12.02
N HIS A 309 -10.76 5.70 10.75
CA HIS A 309 -9.76 5.51 9.70
C HIS A 309 -9.32 4.04 9.52
N VAL A 310 -10.22 3.10 9.80
CA VAL A 310 -10.00 1.67 9.55
C VAL A 310 -10.24 1.37 8.07
N ASN A 311 -9.25 0.77 7.40
CA ASN A 311 -9.41 0.37 6.00
C ASN A 311 -10.35 -0.84 5.89
N THR A 312 -11.51 -0.65 5.27
CA THR A 312 -12.54 -1.67 5.07
C THR A 312 -12.49 -2.36 3.70
N VAL A 313 -11.55 -1.97 2.82
CA VAL A 313 -11.44 -2.50 1.45
C VAL A 313 -10.85 -3.91 1.44
N THR A 314 -9.84 -4.17 2.26
CA THR A 314 -9.15 -5.46 2.34
C THR A 314 -9.59 -6.23 3.57
N LEU A 315 -10.26 -7.37 3.36
CA LEU A 315 -10.72 -8.26 4.43
C LEU A 315 -9.92 -9.59 4.44
N ALA A 316 -9.64 -10.18 5.61
CA ALA A 316 -9.81 -9.58 6.94
C ALA A 316 -8.73 -8.51 7.19
N GLY A 317 -9.09 -7.39 7.82
CA GLY A 317 -8.13 -6.40 8.35
C GLY A 317 -7.93 -6.64 9.84
N PHE A 318 -6.72 -6.42 10.36
CA PHE A 318 -6.33 -6.61 11.74
C PHE A 318 -5.66 -5.35 12.27
N PHE A 319 -6.19 -4.76 13.34
CA PHE A 319 -5.76 -3.46 13.84
C PHE A 319 -5.47 -3.53 15.33
N LEU A 320 -4.25 -3.16 15.72
CA LEU A 320 -3.91 -3.00 17.14
C LEU A 320 -4.56 -1.72 17.66
N LEU A 321 -5.21 -1.79 18.81
CA LEU A 321 -5.89 -0.63 19.38
C LEU A 321 -5.05 0.04 20.47
N THR A 322 -5.18 1.36 20.57
CA THR A 322 -4.73 2.17 21.70
C THR A 322 -5.67 2.03 22.91
N ALA A 323 -5.32 2.69 24.02
CA ALA A 323 -6.13 2.70 25.24
C ALA A 323 -7.54 3.30 25.06
N ASP A 324 -7.71 4.21 24.10
CA ASP A 324 -8.98 4.87 23.74
C ASP A 324 -9.76 4.12 22.65
N GLY A 325 -9.29 2.94 22.22
CA GLY A 325 -9.95 2.12 21.21
C GLY A 325 -9.74 2.59 19.77
N THR A 326 -8.82 3.52 19.53
CA THR A 326 -8.45 3.95 18.18
C THR A 326 -7.38 3.01 17.59
N PRO A 327 -7.37 2.78 16.27
CA PRO A 327 -6.33 2.00 15.63
C PRO A 327 -4.97 2.68 15.83
N LYS A 328 -3.95 1.91 16.22
CA LYS A 328 -2.54 2.32 16.33
C LYS A 328 -1.72 1.83 15.14
N ASP A 329 -2.02 0.64 14.67
CA ASP A 329 -1.30 -0.07 13.61
C ASP A 329 -2.25 -1.08 12.94
N GLY A 330 -1.97 -1.50 11.71
CA GLY A 330 -2.82 -2.45 10.99
C GLY A 330 -2.10 -3.32 9.96
N ILE A 331 -2.64 -4.51 9.73
CA ILE A 331 -2.30 -5.41 8.61
C ILE A 331 -3.58 -6.02 8.02
N ASN A 332 -3.48 -6.77 6.93
CA ASN A 332 -4.63 -7.47 6.34
C ASN A 332 -4.25 -8.90 5.92
N GLY A 333 -5.25 -9.67 5.49
CA GLY A 333 -5.08 -11.07 5.04
C GLY A 333 -4.09 -11.25 3.87
N GLY A 334 -3.78 -10.18 3.13
CA GLY A 334 -2.79 -10.21 2.05
C GLY A 334 -1.34 -10.44 2.50
N GLU A 335 -1.06 -10.42 3.82
CA GLU A 335 0.31 -10.54 4.33
C GLU A 335 0.86 -11.99 4.28
N TRP A 336 0.02 -13.02 4.46
CA TRP A 336 0.50 -14.41 4.65
C TRP A 336 0.22 -15.39 3.50
N GLY A 337 -0.61 -15.05 2.52
CA GLY A 337 -0.95 -15.98 1.44
C GLY A 337 -2.13 -16.87 1.82
N ALA A 338 -1.96 -18.19 1.86
CA ALA A 338 -3.07 -19.09 2.21
C ALA A 338 -3.47 -18.96 3.69
N ASP A 339 -4.77 -18.97 3.98
CA ASP A 339 -5.36 -18.75 5.30
C ASP A 339 -5.29 -19.99 6.21
N ILE A 340 -4.07 -20.44 6.47
CA ILE A 340 -3.73 -21.57 7.35
C ILE A 340 -2.75 -21.11 8.44
N ALA A 341 -2.78 -21.77 9.59
CA ALA A 341 -1.98 -21.41 10.76
C ALA A 341 -0.46 -21.33 10.47
N GLU A 342 0.06 -22.22 9.61
CA GLU A 342 1.45 -22.23 9.12
C GLU A 342 1.91 -20.86 8.62
N ASN A 343 1.03 -20.18 7.88
CA ASN A 343 1.33 -18.94 7.19
C ASN A 343 0.94 -17.72 8.03
N ILE A 344 -0.19 -17.79 8.73
CA ILE A 344 -0.73 -16.69 9.52
C ILE A 344 0.15 -16.43 10.75
N ALA A 345 0.50 -17.47 11.51
CA ALA A 345 1.15 -17.30 12.82
C ALA A 345 2.49 -16.56 12.75
N PRO A 346 3.40 -16.84 11.78
CA PRO A 346 4.65 -16.10 11.64
C PRO A 346 4.50 -14.61 11.34
N VAL A 347 3.35 -14.19 10.78
CA VAL A 347 3.04 -12.78 10.50
C VAL A 347 2.33 -12.12 11.68
N ILE A 348 1.28 -12.76 12.21
CA ILE A 348 0.46 -12.16 13.26
C ILE A 348 1.24 -12.00 14.57
N ASN A 349 2.13 -12.95 14.90
CA ASN A 349 2.90 -12.95 16.14
C ASN A 349 3.84 -11.73 16.29
N PRO A 350 4.72 -11.40 15.32
CA PRO A 350 5.48 -10.16 15.39
C PRO A 350 4.59 -8.93 15.26
N PHE A 351 3.47 -8.98 14.52
CA PHE A 351 2.57 -7.83 14.38
C PHE A 351 1.97 -7.42 15.72
N VAL A 352 1.35 -8.35 16.43
CA VAL A 352 0.72 -8.06 17.73
C VAL A 352 1.72 -7.72 18.83
N ARG A 353 3.02 -7.91 18.58
CA ARG A 353 4.11 -7.49 19.46
C ARG A 353 4.78 -6.19 19.02
N GLY A 354 4.25 -5.52 17.99
CA GLY A 354 4.82 -4.28 17.44
C GLY A 354 6.17 -4.46 16.75
N ARG A 355 6.53 -5.68 16.34
CA ARG A 355 7.82 -6.03 15.71
C ARG A 355 7.72 -6.32 14.20
N TYR A 356 6.53 -6.21 13.61
CA TYR A 356 6.32 -6.47 12.18
C TYR A 356 6.59 -5.23 11.32
N THR A 357 7.80 -5.16 10.76
CA THR A 357 8.30 -4.00 10.00
C THR A 357 8.34 -4.21 8.49
N SER A 358 8.44 -5.46 8.00
CA SER A 358 8.45 -5.78 6.58
C SER A 358 7.04 -6.17 6.14
N ARG A 359 6.35 -5.27 5.43
CA ARG A 359 4.95 -5.45 5.03
C ARG A 359 4.83 -5.53 3.53
N LYS A 360 3.95 -6.43 3.05
CA LYS A 360 3.53 -6.43 1.64
C LYS A 360 2.61 -5.24 1.37
N ASN A 361 1.75 -4.92 2.33
CA ASN A 361 0.79 -3.84 2.26
C ASN A 361 1.05 -2.86 3.44
N PRO A 362 1.74 -1.73 3.21
CA PRO A 362 2.02 -0.78 4.27
C PRO A 362 0.74 -0.17 4.82
N PHE A 363 0.62 -0.11 6.14
CA PHE A 363 -0.46 0.61 6.81
C PHE A 363 -0.22 2.12 6.62
N PRO A 364 -1.21 2.88 6.12
CA PRO A 364 -1.06 4.32 6.00
C PRO A 364 -0.76 4.90 7.39
N PRO A 365 0.17 5.86 7.49
CA PRO A 365 0.42 6.52 8.76
C PRO A 365 -0.89 7.15 9.21
N LEU A 366 -1.31 6.83 10.42
CA LEU A 366 -2.46 7.49 11.02
C LEU A 366 -2.21 9.00 10.99
N PRO A 367 -3.26 9.81 10.76
CA PRO A 367 -3.16 11.24 10.98
C PRO A 367 -2.56 11.41 12.38
N ARG A 368 -1.36 11.99 12.47
CA ARG A 368 -0.78 12.29 13.78
C ARG A 368 -1.76 13.25 14.41
N GLY A 369 -2.59 12.73 15.32
CA GLY A 369 -3.43 13.56 16.17
C GLY A 369 -2.50 14.62 16.71
N ASN A 370 -2.83 15.89 16.48
CA ASN A 370 -1.98 17.05 16.73
C ASN A 370 -1.66 17.08 18.23
N GLY A 371 -0.66 16.31 18.64
CA GLY A 371 -0.30 16.12 20.03
C GLY A 371 0.42 17.36 20.51
N GLY A 372 -0.32 18.32 21.04
CA GLY A 372 0.24 19.46 21.76
C GLY A 372 -0.62 20.72 21.78
N ASN A 373 -1.31 20.91 22.91
CA ASN A 373 -1.74 22.19 23.50
C ASN A 373 -2.87 22.99 22.85
N GLY A 374 -4.06 22.38 22.72
CA GLY A 374 -5.31 23.12 22.56
C GLY A 374 -6.23 22.87 23.74
N THR A 375 -6.13 23.69 24.79
CA THR A 375 -7.15 23.80 25.83
C THR A 375 -8.47 24.20 25.16
N PHE A 376 -9.43 23.29 25.08
CA PHE A 376 -10.82 23.65 24.80
C PHE A 376 -11.40 24.22 26.10
N LEU A 377 -11.61 25.54 26.12
CA LEU A 377 -12.47 26.23 27.08
C LEU A 377 -13.92 26.17 26.61
#